data_AF-A0A0P9ZNZ0-F1
#
_entry.id   AF-A0A0P9ZNZ0-F1
#
_cell.length_a   1.000
_cell.length_b   1.000
_cell.length_c   1.000
_cell.angle_alpha   90.00
_cell.angle_beta   90.00
_cell.angle_gamma   90.00
#
_symmetry.space_group_name_H-M   'P 1'
#
loop_
_entity.id
_entity.type
_entity.pdbx_description
1 polymer ?
#
loop_
_entity_poly.entity_id
_entity_poly.type
_entity_poly.pdbx_seq_one_letter_code
_entity_poly.pdbx_strand_id
1 'polypeptide(L)'
;MSLNDFQRTDALGPDTYFALPQGASHTYAPTDTPAKEVIIQSLALSRIPGAMRSMGWNTAAALMQRWFDSPAWEMPEEWKEPKTQPDPLSLPAIQCDESIVKMEWAMQFERCREAVDEAESIVSSAKAVERLRKLLKRAGWDENSSFELGNNLLSSRQIDVLSQVNFRIFGSTWDSLDDMYGALGSATLKVGVTGRAFSKKNFITQQTELYFQIKNLGKV
;
A
#
# COMPACT_ATOMS: atom_id res chain seq x y z
N MET A 1 9.12 21.54 5.88
CA MET A 1 7.93 22.29 6.29
C MET A 1 6.87 21.29 6.71
N SER A 2 6.47 21.34 7.98
CA SER A 2 5.38 20.55 8.56
C SER A 2 4.04 21.14 8.10
N LEU A 3 2.96 20.35 8.10
CA LEU A 3 1.60 20.88 7.86
C LEU A 3 1.18 21.96 8.88
N ASN A 4 1.87 22.03 10.02
CA ASN A 4 1.72 23.11 10.99
C ASN A 4 2.38 24.43 10.55
N ASP A 5 3.23 24.41 9.53
CA ASP A 5 3.93 25.59 9.00
C ASP A 5 3.11 26.34 7.93
N PHE A 6 1.94 25.83 7.52
CA PHE A 6 1.00 26.61 6.72
C PHE A 6 0.40 27.72 7.61
N GLN A 7 1.08 28.87 7.63
CA GLN A 7 0.46 30.10 8.11
C GLN A 7 -0.77 30.39 7.25
N ARG A 8 -1.92 30.57 7.90
CA ARG A 8 -3.17 31.02 7.29
C ARG A 8 -2.89 32.34 6.56
N THR A 9 -2.85 32.30 5.25
CA THR A 9 -2.80 33.50 4.42
C THR A 9 -4.23 34.03 4.27
N ASP A 10 -4.42 35.32 4.56
CA ASP A 10 -5.68 36.05 4.39
C ASP A 10 -5.99 36.29 2.89
N ALA A 11 -6.02 35.23 2.09
CA ALA A 11 -6.24 35.30 0.66
C ALA A 11 -7.73 35.41 0.34
N LEU A 12 -8.26 36.63 0.16
CA LEU A 12 -9.64 36.93 -0.22
C LEU A 12 -9.95 36.49 -1.67
N GLY A 13 -10.25 35.20 -1.87
CA GLY A 13 -10.77 34.63 -3.12
C GLY A 13 -12.04 33.79 -2.90
N PRO A 14 -12.76 33.38 -3.95
CA PRO A 14 -13.99 32.57 -3.83
C PRO A 14 -13.78 31.20 -3.15
N ASP A 15 -12.52 30.77 -3.01
CA ASP A 15 -12.12 29.52 -2.34
C ASP A 15 -11.94 29.67 -0.80
N THR A 16 -12.23 30.85 -0.25
CA THR A 16 -12.04 31.19 1.18
C THR A 16 -13.01 30.53 2.15
N TYR A 17 -14.04 29.82 1.69
CA TYR A 17 -15.01 29.17 2.57
C TYR A 17 -14.38 28.09 3.47
N PHE A 18 -13.23 27.55 3.09
CA PHE A 18 -12.48 26.59 3.92
C PHE A 18 -11.47 27.25 4.88
N ALA A 19 -11.27 28.57 4.78
CA ALA A 19 -10.28 29.33 5.54
C ALA A 19 -10.88 30.26 6.61
N LEU A 20 -12.17 30.16 6.92
CA LEU A 20 -12.78 31.04 7.91
C LEU A 20 -12.28 30.71 9.34
N PRO A 21 -11.78 31.70 10.12
CA PRO A 21 -11.84 31.61 11.58
C PRO A 21 -13.32 31.44 11.96
N GLN A 22 -13.61 30.77 13.10
CA GLN A 22 -14.98 30.49 13.57
C GLN A 22 -15.97 31.58 13.15
N GLY A 23 -16.68 31.33 12.06
CA GLY A 23 -17.47 32.35 11.40
C GLY A 23 -18.89 32.22 11.91
N ALA A 24 -19.35 33.24 12.63
CA ALA A 24 -20.76 33.43 12.90
C ALA A 24 -21.45 33.79 11.58
N SER A 25 -22.22 32.86 11.00
CA SER A 25 -23.08 33.15 9.86
C SER A 25 -24.45 33.55 10.38
N HIS A 26 -24.92 34.74 9.98
CA HIS A 26 -26.29 35.18 10.22
C HIS A 26 -27.13 34.86 8.98
N THR A 27 -27.99 33.85 9.08
CA THR A 27 -28.97 33.58 8.03
C THR A 27 -30.16 34.53 8.22
N TYR A 28 -30.42 35.39 7.23
CA TYR A 28 -31.66 36.16 7.18
C TYR A 28 -32.78 35.28 6.65
N ALA A 29 -33.82 35.06 7.45
CA ALA A 29 -35.09 34.52 6.96
C ALA A 29 -35.94 35.68 6.40
N PRO A 30 -36.70 35.51 5.30
CA PRO A 30 -37.61 36.54 4.77
C PRO A 30 -38.80 36.89 5.69
N THR A 31 -38.89 36.28 6.86
CA THR A 31 -40.02 36.37 7.79
C THR A 31 -39.45 36.64 9.19
N ASP A 32 -40.10 37.52 9.97
CA ASP A 32 -39.71 38.07 11.29
C ASP A 32 -39.30 37.02 12.35
N THR A 33 -38.18 36.36 12.11
CA THR A 33 -37.54 35.41 13.00
C THR A 33 -36.14 35.93 13.28
N PRO A 34 -35.72 36.08 14.56
CA PRO A 34 -34.41 36.62 14.89
C PRO A 34 -33.31 35.73 14.27
N ALA A 35 -32.29 36.38 13.71
CA ALA A 35 -31.17 35.69 13.07
C ALA A 35 -30.53 34.69 14.05
N LYS A 36 -30.42 33.43 13.63
CA LYS A 36 -29.78 32.38 14.41
C LYS A 36 -28.29 32.38 14.10
N GLU A 37 -27.47 32.58 15.11
CA GLU A 37 -26.01 32.50 14.98
C GLU A 37 -25.61 31.04 14.75
N VAL A 38 -25.09 30.74 13.56
CA VAL A 38 -24.52 29.42 13.25
C VAL A 38 -23.01 29.56 13.33
N ILE A 39 -22.42 28.98 14.39
CA ILE A 39 -20.97 28.89 14.53
C ILE A 39 -20.50 27.75 13.63
N ILE A 40 -19.87 28.10 12.50
CA ILE A 40 -19.22 27.11 11.64
C ILE A 40 -17.87 26.79 12.27
N GLN A 41 -17.78 25.63 12.94
CA GLN A 41 -16.49 25.11 13.38
C GLN A 41 -15.73 24.60 12.15
N SER A 42 -14.69 25.32 11.74
CA SER A 42 -13.75 24.82 10.73
C SER A 42 -13.19 23.47 11.21
N LEU A 43 -13.55 22.37 10.56
CA LEU A 43 -13.00 21.06 10.87
C LEU A 43 -11.57 21.02 10.35
N ALA A 44 -10.59 21.20 11.25
CA ALA A 44 -9.19 21.08 10.88
C ALA A 44 -8.90 19.65 10.38
N LEU A 45 -8.21 19.52 9.24
CA LEU A 45 -7.84 18.22 8.66
C LEU A 45 -7.08 17.33 9.65
N SER A 46 -6.29 17.93 10.54
CA SER A 46 -5.58 17.23 11.62
C SER A 46 -6.50 16.52 12.62
N ARG A 47 -7.80 16.81 12.63
CA ARG A 47 -8.80 16.11 13.48
C ARG A 47 -9.32 14.82 12.86
N ILE A 48 -9.11 14.58 11.56
CA ILE A 48 -9.62 13.39 10.86
C ILE A 48 -9.10 12.10 11.51
N PRO A 49 -7.79 11.94 11.84
CA PRO A 49 -7.31 10.73 12.53
C PRO A 49 -8.02 10.50 13.88
N GLY A 50 -8.39 11.57 14.59
CA GLY A 50 -9.18 11.48 15.82
C GLY A 50 -10.58 10.91 15.58
N ALA A 51 -11.27 11.41 14.56
CA ALA A 51 -12.59 10.90 14.18
C ALA A 51 -12.53 9.44 13.72
N MET A 52 -11.52 9.07 12.92
CA MET A 52 -11.30 7.69 12.45
C MET A 52 -11.11 6.72 13.63
N ARG A 53 -10.28 7.07 14.62
CA ARG A 53 -10.13 6.25 15.84
C ARG A 53 -11.44 6.07 16.60
N SER A 54 -12.26 7.12 16.69
CA SER A 54 -13.60 7.04 17.31
C SER A 54 -14.55 6.09 16.57
N MET A 55 -14.33 5.86 15.28
CA MET A 55 -15.06 4.88 14.46
C MET A 55 -14.44 3.48 14.47
N GLY A 56 -13.33 3.29 15.21
CA GLY A 56 -12.57 2.04 15.23
C GLY A 56 -11.60 1.88 14.04
N TRP A 57 -11.43 2.90 13.21
CA TRP A 57 -10.56 2.88 12.03
C TRP A 57 -9.11 3.20 12.39
N ASN A 58 -8.51 2.33 13.19
CA ASN A 58 -7.21 2.58 13.80
C ASN A 58 -6.07 2.57 12.79
N THR A 59 -6.09 1.65 11.82
CA THR A 59 -5.02 1.52 10.82
C THR A 59 -5.05 2.69 9.85
N ALA A 60 -6.25 3.08 9.40
CA ALA A 60 -6.43 4.24 8.55
C ALA A 60 -6.02 5.54 9.25
N ALA A 61 -6.39 5.70 10.53
CA ALA A 61 -5.96 6.83 11.33
C ALA A 61 -4.43 6.89 11.49
N ALA A 62 -3.77 5.74 11.68
CA ALA A 62 -2.32 5.67 11.80
C ALA A 62 -1.60 6.06 10.50
N LEU A 63 -2.09 5.61 9.35
CA LEU A 63 -1.56 6.02 8.03
C LEU A 63 -1.70 7.53 7.81
N MET A 64 -2.89 8.07 8.06
CA MET A 64 -3.13 9.51 7.89
C MET A 64 -2.30 10.35 8.87
N GLN A 65 -2.17 9.89 10.12
CA GLN A 65 -1.32 10.55 11.10
C GLN A 65 0.15 10.54 10.67
N ARG A 66 0.66 9.39 10.21
CA ARG A 66 2.03 9.29 9.66
C ARG A 66 2.23 10.25 8.48
N TRP A 67 1.24 10.37 7.59
CA TRP A 67 1.31 11.30 6.48
C TRP A 67 1.41 12.76 6.95
N PHE A 68 0.61 13.15 7.95
CA PHE A 68 0.66 14.49 8.55
C PHE A 68 1.95 14.79 9.31
N ASP A 69 2.50 13.79 10.01
CA ASP A 69 3.72 13.93 10.82
C ASP A 69 4.99 13.88 9.97
N SER A 70 4.90 13.34 8.75
CA SER A 70 6.04 13.25 7.83
C SER A 70 6.43 14.63 7.30
N PRO A 71 7.74 14.91 7.16
CA PRO A 71 8.19 16.16 6.54
C PRO A 71 7.73 16.22 5.08
N ALA A 72 7.43 17.43 4.60
CA ALA A 72 7.22 17.64 3.18
C ALA A 72 8.43 17.09 2.39
N TRP A 73 8.14 16.18 1.46
CA TRP A 73 9.13 15.56 0.61
C TRP A 73 8.64 15.59 -0.82
N GLU A 74 9.47 16.11 -1.70
CA GLU A 74 9.23 16.10 -3.13
C GLU A 74 10.04 14.95 -3.74
N MET A 75 9.36 14.09 -4.50
CA MET A 75 10.01 13.01 -5.22
C MET A 75 10.89 13.61 -6.32
N PRO A 76 12.19 13.26 -6.39
CA PRO A 76 13.07 13.72 -7.47
C PRO A 76 12.47 13.41 -8.84
N GLU A 77 12.58 14.32 -9.79
CA GLU A 77 11.97 14.15 -11.12
C GLU A 77 12.53 12.93 -11.84
N GLU A 78 13.80 12.60 -11.61
CA GLU A 78 14.46 11.45 -12.20
C GLU A 78 13.79 10.15 -11.77
N TRP A 79 13.16 10.08 -10.58
CA TRP A 79 12.50 8.86 -10.11
C TRP A 79 11.19 8.55 -10.85
N LYS A 80 10.68 9.49 -11.65
CA LYS A 80 9.50 9.27 -12.52
C LYS A 80 9.82 8.30 -13.66
N GLU A 81 11.09 8.19 -14.05
CA GLU A 81 11.55 7.29 -15.11
C GLU A 81 12.00 5.93 -14.53
N PRO A 82 11.53 4.79 -15.06
CA PRO A 82 11.81 3.46 -14.49
C PRO A 82 13.30 3.09 -14.39
N LYS A 83 14.17 3.69 -15.22
CA LYS A 83 15.61 3.37 -15.27
C LYS A 83 16.42 4.05 -14.17
N THR A 84 15.89 5.13 -13.61
CA THR A 84 16.54 6.03 -12.65
C THR A 84 15.91 5.93 -11.26
N GLN A 85 14.89 5.07 -11.11
CA GLN A 85 14.36 4.71 -9.81
C GLN A 85 15.45 4.04 -8.95
N PRO A 86 15.58 4.43 -7.67
CA PRO A 86 16.49 3.77 -6.76
C PRO A 86 16.07 2.32 -6.54
N ASP A 87 17.01 1.49 -6.10
CA ASP A 87 16.68 0.16 -5.59
C ASP A 87 15.67 0.32 -4.43
N PRO A 88 14.49 -0.33 -4.47
CA PRO A 88 13.52 -0.27 -3.38
C PRO A 88 14.12 -0.61 -2.01
N LEU A 89 15.12 -1.51 -1.96
CA LEU A 89 15.81 -1.88 -0.72
C LEU A 89 16.69 -0.78 -0.14
N SER A 90 17.05 0.22 -0.93
CA SER A 90 17.85 1.38 -0.48
C SER A 90 17.00 2.53 0.07
N LEU A 91 15.67 2.47 -0.07
CA LEU A 91 14.77 3.52 0.42
C LEU A 91 14.73 3.56 1.96
N PRO A 92 14.86 4.74 2.59
CA PRO A 92 14.74 4.86 4.04
C PRO A 92 13.32 4.58 4.54
N ALA A 93 13.19 4.13 5.79
CA ALA A 93 11.90 3.83 6.42
C ALA A 93 10.94 5.04 6.48
N ILE A 94 11.47 6.26 6.45
CA ILE A 94 10.65 7.47 6.39
C ILE A 94 9.85 7.55 5.07
N GLN A 95 10.40 7.03 3.97
CA GLN A 95 9.76 7.02 2.65
C GLN A 95 8.90 5.77 2.42
N CYS A 96 9.28 4.62 3.01
CA CYS A 96 8.55 3.36 2.86
C CYS A 96 8.32 2.71 4.24
N ASP A 97 7.05 2.65 4.66
CA ASP A 97 6.66 2.00 5.91
C ASP A 97 6.24 0.55 5.69
N GLU A 98 6.63 -0.30 6.63
CA GLU A 98 6.31 -1.73 6.65
C GLU A 98 5.65 -2.11 7.99
N SER A 99 5.27 -1.13 8.81
CA SER A 99 4.87 -1.32 10.21
C SER A 99 3.37 -1.10 10.47
N ILE A 100 2.72 -0.20 9.74
CA ILE A 100 1.33 0.19 10.00
C ILE A 100 0.37 -0.84 9.42
N VAL A 101 0.50 -1.17 8.14
CA VAL A 101 -0.37 -2.14 7.47
C VAL A 101 0.25 -3.52 7.59
N LYS A 102 -0.38 -4.38 8.40
CA LYS A 102 0.03 -5.78 8.59
C LYS A 102 -0.94 -6.71 7.87
N MET A 103 -0.41 -7.80 7.30
CA MET A 103 -1.24 -8.83 6.68
C MET A 103 -2.23 -9.46 7.67
N GLU A 104 -1.86 -9.59 8.94
CA GLU A 104 -2.76 -10.09 10.00
C GLU A 104 -4.04 -9.23 10.14
N TRP A 105 -3.89 -7.89 10.04
CA TRP A 105 -5.02 -6.97 10.01
C TRP A 105 -5.75 -7.04 8.67
N ALA A 106 -5.03 -7.03 7.55
CA ALA A 106 -5.63 -7.01 6.22
C ALA A 106 -6.51 -8.26 5.96
N MET A 107 -6.10 -9.42 6.45
CA MET A 107 -6.84 -10.68 6.33
C MET A 107 -8.16 -10.71 7.11
N GLN A 108 -8.44 -9.72 7.98
CA GLN A 108 -9.74 -9.59 8.65
C GLN A 108 -10.85 -9.18 7.67
N PHE A 109 -10.49 -8.57 6.55
CA PHE A 109 -11.44 -8.10 5.53
C PHE A 109 -11.61 -9.14 4.41
N GLU A 110 -12.87 -9.40 4.05
CA GLU A 110 -13.22 -10.42 3.04
C GLU A 110 -12.58 -10.16 1.69
N ARG A 111 -12.65 -8.92 1.18
CA ARG A 111 -12.04 -8.52 -0.09
C ARG A 111 -10.53 -8.78 -0.18
N CYS A 112 -9.83 -8.72 0.95
CA CYS A 112 -8.40 -9.03 0.98
C CYS A 112 -8.17 -10.54 0.93
N ARG A 113 -8.98 -11.34 1.65
CA ARG A 113 -8.91 -12.81 1.61
C ARG A 113 -9.19 -13.33 0.20
N GLU A 114 -10.22 -12.82 -0.45
CA GLU A 114 -10.56 -13.18 -1.84
C GLU A 114 -9.40 -12.86 -2.79
N ALA A 115 -8.82 -11.67 -2.68
CA ALA A 115 -7.66 -11.28 -3.50
C ALA A 115 -6.43 -12.17 -3.24
N VAL A 116 -6.22 -12.61 -1.99
CA VAL A 116 -5.17 -13.56 -1.62
C VAL A 116 -5.41 -14.91 -2.25
N ASP A 117 -6.61 -15.47 -2.10
CA ASP A 117 -6.96 -16.78 -2.66
C ASP A 117 -6.83 -16.78 -4.19
N GLU A 118 -7.30 -15.71 -4.83
CA GLU A 118 -7.11 -15.51 -6.26
C GLU A 118 -5.63 -15.43 -6.63
N ALA A 119 -4.83 -14.61 -5.96
CA ALA A 119 -3.42 -14.42 -6.27
C ALA A 119 -2.62 -15.71 -6.06
N GLU A 120 -2.95 -16.51 -5.04
CA GLU A 120 -2.35 -17.82 -4.78
C GLU A 120 -2.70 -18.84 -5.85
N SER A 121 -3.96 -18.86 -6.31
CA SER A 121 -4.43 -19.80 -7.35
C SER A 121 -3.66 -19.68 -8.68
N ILE A 122 -3.11 -18.49 -8.98
CA ILE A 122 -2.38 -18.20 -10.21
C ILE A 122 -0.85 -18.20 -10.05
N VAL A 123 -0.31 -18.61 -8.90
CA VAL A 123 1.16 -18.70 -8.67
C VAL A 123 1.84 -19.70 -9.61
N SER A 124 1.13 -20.73 -10.06
CA SER A 124 1.63 -21.74 -10.99
C SER A 124 1.37 -21.40 -12.47
N SER A 125 0.81 -20.22 -12.76
CA SER A 125 0.54 -19.80 -14.14
C SER A 125 1.82 -19.62 -14.95
N ALA A 126 1.74 -19.77 -16.28
CA ALA A 126 2.90 -19.64 -17.17
C ALA A 126 3.65 -18.32 -16.99
N LYS A 127 2.93 -17.21 -16.75
CA LYS A 127 3.51 -15.88 -16.49
C LYS A 127 4.28 -15.84 -15.15
N ALA A 128 3.71 -16.43 -14.10
CA ALA A 128 4.35 -16.50 -12.79
C ALA A 128 5.62 -17.38 -12.83
N VAL A 129 5.58 -18.50 -13.57
CA VAL A 129 6.75 -19.36 -13.80
C VAL A 129 7.84 -18.63 -14.60
N GLU A 130 7.46 -17.87 -15.65
CA GLU A 130 8.42 -17.07 -16.41
C GLU A 130 9.08 -15.99 -15.53
N ARG A 131 8.28 -15.31 -14.70
CA ARG A 131 8.76 -14.34 -13.72
C ARG A 131 9.72 -14.98 -12.72
N LEU A 132 9.37 -16.13 -12.16
CA LEU A 132 10.20 -16.90 -11.24
C LEU A 132 11.54 -17.29 -11.88
N ARG A 133 11.53 -17.76 -13.13
CA ARG A 133 12.77 -18.08 -13.86
C ARG A 133 13.67 -16.86 -14.01
N LYS A 134 13.11 -15.68 -14.31
CA LYS A 134 13.89 -14.42 -14.37
C LYS A 134 14.51 -14.05 -13.01
N LEU A 135 13.77 -14.26 -11.91
CA LEU A 135 14.28 -14.02 -10.56
C LEU A 135 15.41 -14.98 -10.20
N LEU A 136 15.25 -16.27 -10.48
CA LEU A 136 16.29 -17.28 -10.24
C LEU A 136 17.58 -16.97 -11.02
N LYS A 137 17.47 -16.58 -12.30
CA LYS A 137 18.62 -16.15 -13.10
C LYS A 137 19.31 -14.92 -12.52
N ARG A 138 18.54 -13.91 -12.10
CA ARG A 138 19.07 -12.72 -11.44
C ARG A 138 19.78 -13.06 -10.12
N ALA A 139 19.28 -14.06 -9.40
CA ALA A 139 19.87 -14.55 -8.16
C ALA A 139 21.10 -15.46 -8.39
N GLY A 140 21.45 -15.76 -9.65
CA GLY A 140 22.64 -16.54 -10.02
C GLY A 140 22.41 -18.04 -10.20
N TRP A 141 21.18 -18.50 -10.33
CA TRP A 141 20.90 -19.92 -10.60
C TRP A 141 21.33 -20.31 -12.02
N ASP A 142 22.13 -21.38 -12.12
CA ASP A 142 22.74 -21.90 -13.35
C ASP A 142 21.93 -23.02 -14.03
N GLU A 143 20.68 -23.26 -13.58
CA GLU A 143 19.78 -24.30 -14.08
C GLU A 143 20.29 -25.75 -13.97
N ASN A 144 21.47 -25.97 -13.38
CA ASN A 144 22.09 -27.31 -13.23
C ASN A 144 22.24 -27.73 -11.77
N SER A 145 22.27 -26.75 -10.87
CA SER A 145 22.41 -26.98 -9.43
C SER A 145 21.07 -26.83 -8.70
N SER A 146 21.07 -27.27 -7.44
CA SER A 146 20.00 -26.96 -6.52
C SER A 146 20.21 -25.54 -5.97
N PHE A 147 19.19 -24.69 -6.05
CA PHE A 147 19.26 -23.30 -5.57
C PHE A 147 18.10 -22.97 -4.64
N GLU A 148 18.37 -22.28 -3.53
CA GLU A 148 17.34 -21.81 -2.61
C GLU A 148 17.01 -20.34 -2.90
N LEU A 149 15.72 -20.06 -3.11
CA LEU A 149 15.21 -18.71 -3.31
C LEU A 149 14.49 -18.24 -2.05
N GLY A 150 15.03 -17.18 -1.44
CA GLY A 150 14.46 -16.51 -0.27
C GLY A 150 14.54 -17.31 1.03
N ASN A 151 14.00 -16.73 2.10
CA ASN A 151 13.87 -17.36 3.42
C ASN A 151 12.65 -16.80 4.18
N ASN A 152 12.33 -17.38 5.34
CA ASN A 152 11.15 -16.98 6.14
C ASN A 152 11.35 -15.71 6.98
N LEU A 153 12.56 -15.14 6.98
CA LEU A 153 12.92 -13.96 7.74
C LEU A 153 12.93 -12.68 6.87
N LEU A 154 12.54 -12.81 5.60
CA LEU A 154 12.47 -11.68 4.69
C LEU A 154 11.36 -10.71 5.12
N SER A 155 11.69 -9.43 5.12
CA SER A 155 10.70 -8.34 5.22
C SER A 155 9.78 -8.30 4.01
N SER A 156 8.63 -7.63 4.16
CA SER A 156 7.67 -7.42 3.09
C SER A 156 8.34 -6.83 1.83
N ARG A 157 9.20 -5.82 2.00
CA ARG A 157 9.93 -5.21 0.88
C ARG A 157 10.92 -6.17 0.22
N GLN A 158 11.62 -6.98 1.00
CA GLN A 158 12.53 -7.99 0.46
C GLN A 158 11.79 -9.07 -0.32
N ILE A 159 10.60 -9.48 0.15
CA ILE A 159 9.75 -10.44 -0.57
C ILE A 159 9.33 -9.84 -1.92
N ASP A 160 8.92 -8.57 -1.97
CA ASP A 160 8.53 -7.88 -3.20
C ASP A 160 9.68 -7.85 -4.25
N VAL A 161 10.89 -7.53 -3.80
CA VAL A 161 12.05 -7.39 -4.71
C VAL A 161 12.59 -8.75 -5.17
N LEU A 162 12.71 -9.70 -4.25
CA LEU A 162 13.48 -10.94 -4.49
C LEU A 162 12.61 -12.10 -4.99
N SER A 163 11.34 -12.13 -4.62
CA SER A 163 10.52 -13.35 -4.72
C SER A 163 9.13 -13.14 -5.30
N GLN A 164 8.74 -11.91 -5.64
CA GLN A 164 7.43 -11.59 -6.18
C GLN A 164 7.20 -12.22 -7.56
N VAL A 165 6.20 -13.10 -7.62
CA VAL A 165 5.83 -13.81 -8.84
C VAL A 165 4.49 -13.38 -9.38
N ASN A 166 3.61 -12.87 -8.51
CA ASN A 166 2.26 -12.49 -8.90
C ASN A 166 1.73 -11.29 -8.11
N PHE A 167 0.65 -10.70 -8.60
CA PHE A 167 -0.07 -9.64 -7.92
C PHE A 167 -1.55 -9.63 -8.31
N ARG A 168 -2.39 -9.09 -7.42
CA ARG A 168 -3.80 -8.79 -7.65
C ARG A 168 -4.15 -7.44 -7.08
N ILE A 169 -4.96 -6.69 -7.82
CA ILE A 169 -5.51 -5.44 -7.36
C ILE A 169 -6.86 -5.74 -6.73
N PHE A 170 -7.13 -5.14 -5.58
CA PHE A 170 -8.41 -5.25 -4.89
C PHE A 170 -8.80 -3.90 -4.33
N GLY A 171 -10.08 -3.77 -3.98
CA GLY A 171 -10.67 -2.51 -3.56
C GLY A 171 -11.36 -1.79 -4.71
N SER A 172 -12.49 -1.17 -4.40
CA SER A 172 -13.34 -0.41 -5.33
C SER A 172 -13.86 0.85 -4.65
N THR A 173 -14.15 1.89 -5.44
CA THR A 173 -14.77 3.13 -4.94
C THR A 173 -16.10 2.87 -4.22
N TRP A 174 -16.78 1.77 -4.57
CA TRP A 174 -18.09 1.38 -4.06
C TRP A 174 -18.05 0.39 -2.89
N ASP A 175 -16.86 0.07 -2.38
CA ASP A 175 -16.73 -0.84 -1.25
C ASP A 175 -17.32 -0.25 0.04
N SER A 176 -17.53 -1.13 1.01
CA SER A 176 -17.98 -0.74 2.34
C SER A 176 -17.01 0.27 2.96
N LEU A 177 -17.57 1.35 3.50
CA LEU A 177 -16.82 2.38 4.18
C LEU A 177 -16.37 1.88 5.56
N ASP A 178 -15.18 1.28 5.60
CA ASP A 178 -14.56 0.68 6.77
C ASP A 178 -13.09 1.12 6.95
N ASP A 179 -12.41 0.60 7.97
CA ASP A 179 -11.01 0.92 8.25
C ASP A 179 -10.09 0.59 7.06
N MET A 180 -10.31 -0.52 6.35
CA MET A 180 -9.48 -0.85 5.19
C MET A 180 -9.74 0.10 4.02
N TYR A 181 -10.97 0.59 3.83
CA TYR A 181 -11.28 1.58 2.81
C TYR A 181 -10.59 2.90 3.14
N GLY A 182 -10.68 3.34 4.39
CA GLY A 182 -9.99 4.55 4.86
C GLY A 182 -8.46 4.44 4.80
N ALA A 183 -7.91 3.24 4.96
CA ALA A 183 -6.46 3.01 4.96
C ALA A 183 -5.89 2.88 3.54
N LEU A 184 -6.52 2.04 2.72
CA LEU A 184 -5.97 1.59 1.44
C LEU A 184 -6.80 2.08 0.24
N GLY A 185 -8.12 2.23 0.38
CA GLY A 185 -9.02 2.47 -0.74
C GLY A 185 -8.96 1.32 -1.74
N SER A 186 -8.09 1.45 -2.75
CA SER A 186 -7.66 0.37 -3.63
C SER A 186 -6.17 0.05 -3.46
N ALA A 187 -5.84 -1.24 -3.39
CA ALA A 187 -4.49 -1.70 -3.14
C ALA A 187 -4.07 -2.81 -4.09
N THR A 188 -2.75 -2.96 -4.24
CA THR A 188 -2.14 -4.08 -4.96
C THR A 188 -1.57 -5.05 -3.95
N LEU A 189 -2.19 -6.22 -3.85
CA LEU A 189 -1.63 -7.38 -3.16
C LEU A 189 -0.60 -8.06 -4.05
N LYS A 190 0.55 -8.41 -3.48
CA LYS A 190 1.60 -9.14 -4.17
C LYS A 190 1.90 -10.45 -3.45
N VAL A 191 2.21 -11.47 -4.24
CA VAL A 191 2.56 -12.80 -3.73
C VAL A 191 3.99 -13.14 -4.15
N GLY A 192 4.79 -13.49 -3.15
CA GLY A 192 6.15 -13.99 -3.31
C GLY A 192 6.28 -15.46 -2.94
N VAL A 193 7.23 -16.16 -3.56
CA VAL A 193 7.50 -17.57 -3.30
C VAL A 193 8.89 -17.77 -2.70
N THR A 194 8.98 -18.56 -1.65
CA THR A 194 10.26 -19.06 -1.13
C THR A 194 10.33 -20.56 -1.37
N GLY A 195 11.50 -21.08 -1.72
CA GLY A 195 11.57 -22.47 -2.12
C GLY A 195 12.92 -22.90 -2.68
N ARG A 196 12.92 -24.09 -3.29
CA ARG A 196 14.11 -24.71 -3.87
C ARG A 196 13.90 -25.01 -5.34
N ALA A 197 14.77 -24.46 -6.18
CA ALA A 197 14.89 -24.82 -7.59
C ALA A 197 15.83 -26.03 -7.73
N PHE A 198 15.47 -26.98 -8.59
CA PHE A 198 16.32 -28.12 -8.93
C PHE A 198 15.99 -28.66 -10.32
N SER A 199 16.93 -29.40 -10.88
CA SER A 199 16.83 -29.95 -12.22
C SER A 199 16.82 -31.47 -12.14
N LYS A 200 15.87 -32.10 -12.83
CA LYS A 200 15.73 -33.55 -12.88
C LYS A 200 15.81 -34.01 -14.31
N LYS A 201 16.67 -34.98 -14.59
CA LYS A 201 16.70 -35.65 -15.90
C LYS A 201 15.54 -36.64 -15.96
N ASN A 202 14.71 -36.51 -16.97
CA ASN A 202 13.69 -37.49 -17.30
C ASN A 202 14.39 -38.71 -17.91
N PHE A 203 14.21 -39.88 -17.29
CA PHE A 203 14.88 -41.11 -17.70
C PHE A 203 14.43 -41.60 -19.08
N ILE A 204 13.23 -41.24 -19.51
CA ILE A 204 12.63 -41.71 -20.77
C ILE A 204 13.02 -40.78 -21.91
N THR A 205 12.89 -39.46 -21.73
CA THR A 205 13.17 -38.47 -22.78
C THR A 205 14.61 -37.97 -22.80
N GLN A 206 15.41 -38.32 -21.78
CA GLN A 206 16.73 -37.75 -21.50
C GLN A 206 16.77 -36.21 -21.39
N GLN A 207 15.61 -35.56 -21.34
CA GLN A 207 15.50 -34.11 -21.21
C GLN A 207 15.65 -33.71 -19.74
N THR A 208 16.37 -32.60 -19.51
CA THR A 208 16.44 -31.97 -18.20
C THR A 208 15.20 -31.11 -18.00
N GLU A 209 14.38 -31.48 -17.04
CA GLU A 209 13.21 -30.72 -16.62
C GLU A 209 13.55 -29.91 -15.37
N LEU A 210 13.12 -28.64 -15.36
CA LEU A 210 13.36 -27.70 -14.27
C LEU A 210 12.14 -27.67 -13.35
N TYR A 211 12.39 -27.85 -12.05
CA TYR A 211 11.36 -27.87 -11.02
C TYR A 211 11.63 -26.81 -9.96
N PHE A 212 10.57 -26.28 -9.37
CA PHE A 212 10.63 -25.42 -8.20
C PHE A 212 9.67 -25.93 -7.14
N GLN A 213 10.20 -26.30 -5.99
CA GLN A 213 9.40 -26.69 -4.83
C GLN A 213 9.19 -25.46 -3.94
N ILE A 214 7.94 -25.00 -3.88
CA ILE A 214 7.53 -23.92 -2.99
C ILE A 214 7.54 -24.45 -1.55
N LYS A 215 8.28 -23.77 -0.67
CA LYS A 215 8.29 -24.03 0.78
C LYS A 215 7.26 -23.13 1.48
N ASN A 216 7.26 -21.83 1.19
CA ASN A 216 6.33 -20.87 1.78
C ASN A 216 5.90 -19.79 0.76
N LEU A 217 4.69 -19.27 0.94
CA LEU A 217 4.14 -18.13 0.21
C LEU A 217 4.17 -16.89 1.10
N GLY A 218 4.86 -15.84 0.64
CA GLY A 218 4.88 -14.51 1.26
C GLY A 218 3.81 -13.61 0.65
N LYS A 219 3.14 -12.82 1.49
CA LYS A 219 2.06 -11.89 1.09
C LYS A 219 2.48 -10.48 1.49
N VAL A 220 2.41 -9.55 0.55
CA VAL A 220 2.89 -8.17 0.69
C VAL A 220 1.91 -7.20 0.08
#